data_AF-A0A7K4NP30-F1
#
_entry.id   AF-A0A7K4NP30-F1
#
_cell.length_a   1.000
_cell.length_b   1.000
_cell.length_c   1.000
_cell.angle_alpha   90.00
_cell.angle_beta   90.00
_cell.angle_gamma   90.00
#
_symmetry.space_group_name_H-M   'P 1'
#
loop_
_entity.id
_entity.type
_entity.pdbx_description
1 polymer ?
#
loop_
_entity_poly.entity_id
_entity_poly.type
_entity_poly.pdbx_seq_one_letter_code
_entity_poly.pdbx_strand_id
1 'polypeptide(L)'
;MPKSPTIDDISEDYEIRPRDRERVLQILEKLDQSGNARFLDDREIITRALEVFLTWELEPKKFLDELKKVKLTQSQENALAAILDPKSRNDSGEFYSTEVEHKAQQSARERTGDLESMYENLKHSQDRLKQLDYPADIDLQHELNDNNSTEIKYDGWPLIWNFYSRLLPAKITLTALGNMMNTKESLWVDLREFRVTAYDIAEEFVEDIRNYERIEKKDRTERLSTGFPKPLPDPNKETARLVEKRFKDKYAANIRKNTKTGEHHLEGALTALGLITVKKYQNEHYVTMTDLGREFYLLDNPHFNPNEEKFIAFYPKEVECIREKLIPQRELENELCKKALEIVSSVDNQEDQIKKLGEEFESTIRKFVKSYNGWPVIKERLEKEYGIMASEDICIKDELDGCSISLEGADDENREELEGEVQELVDIEKRIEACRVATMGRLSELGLIKWKIGPNTSSEYTIVKKG
;
A
#
# COMPACT_ATOMS: atom_id res chain seq x y z
N MET A 1 34.31 -28.33 -15.72
CA MET A 1 33.47 -27.38 -16.47
C MET A 1 32.68 -28.18 -17.50
N PRO A 2 31.36 -28.03 -17.60
CA PRO A 2 30.61 -28.66 -18.69
C PRO A 2 31.14 -28.13 -20.03
N LYS A 3 31.26 -29.02 -21.03
CA LYS A 3 31.68 -28.64 -22.38
C LYS A 3 30.70 -27.61 -22.93
N SER A 4 31.22 -26.53 -23.53
CA SER A 4 30.37 -25.59 -24.26
C SER A 4 29.68 -26.33 -25.41
N PRO A 5 28.36 -26.18 -25.57
CA PRO A 5 27.64 -26.78 -26.69
C PRO A 5 28.21 -26.26 -28.02
N THR A 6 28.31 -27.16 -28.99
CA THR A 6 28.73 -26.91 -30.36
C THR A 6 27.50 -26.83 -31.28
N ILE A 7 27.68 -26.34 -32.50
CA ILE A 7 26.58 -26.25 -33.48
C ILE A 7 25.98 -27.63 -33.74
N ASP A 8 26.80 -28.68 -33.70
CA ASP A 8 26.37 -30.07 -33.91
C ASP A 8 25.51 -30.63 -32.76
N ASP A 9 25.41 -29.91 -31.63
CA ASP A 9 24.55 -30.28 -30.49
C ASP A 9 23.12 -29.68 -30.60
N ILE A 10 22.84 -28.90 -31.65
CA ILE A 10 21.54 -28.25 -31.86
C ILE A 10 20.63 -29.21 -32.64
N SER A 11 19.46 -29.51 -32.07
CA SER A 11 18.42 -30.33 -32.73
C SER A 11 17.92 -29.68 -34.02
N GLU A 12 17.91 -30.42 -35.12
CA GLU A 12 17.40 -29.94 -36.41
C GLU A 12 15.86 -30.03 -36.53
N ASP A 13 15.23 -30.90 -35.75
CA ASP A 13 13.78 -31.10 -35.76
C ASP A 13 13.10 -30.36 -34.60
N TYR A 14 12.22 -29.40 -34.92
CA TYR A 14 11.40 -28.67 -33.96
C TYR A 14 9.92 -29.03 -34.13
N GLU A 15 9.37 -29.81 -33.19
CA GLU A 15 7.94 -30.10 -33.17
C GLU A 15 7.17 -29.08 -32.32
N ILE A 16 6.05 -28.58 -32.87
CA ILE A 16 5.09 -27.79 -32.09
C ILE A 16 4.43 -28.69 -31.04
N ARG A 17 4.62 -28.32 -29.78
CA ARG A 17 4.00 -29.02 -28.64
C ARG A 17 2.49 -29.11 -28.83
N PRO A 18 1.85 -30.25 -28.51
CA PRO A 18 0.41 -30.43 -28.72
C PRO A 18 -0.47 -29.30 -28.19
N ARG A 19 -0.14 -28.76 -27.01
CA ARG A 19 -0.88 -27.65 -26.36
C ARG A 19 -0.78 -26.30 -27.07
N ASP A 20 0.24 -26.12 -27.90
CA ASP A 20 0.49 -24.85 -28.60
C ASP A 20 -0.10 -24.87 -30.03
N ARG A 21 -0.50 -26.05 -30.53
CA ARG A 21 -1.07 -26.23 -31.88
C ARG A 21 -2.36 -25.44 -32.08
N GLU A 22 -3.24 -25.42 -31.08
CA GLU A 22 -4.49 -24.65 -31.13
C GLU A 22 -4.23 -23.14 -31.21
N ARG A 23 -3.21 -22.65 -30.51
CA ARG A 23 -2.81 -21.24 -30.55
C ARG A 23 -2.18 -20.87 -31.90
N VAL A 24 -1.36 -21.76 -32.47
CA VAL A 24 -0.78 -21.58 -33.81
C VAL A 24 -1.88 -21.59 -34.87
N LEU A 25 -2.86 -22.49 -34.77
CA LEU A 25 -4.01 -22.53 -35.66
C LEU A 25 -4.81 -21.23 -35.62
N GLN A 26 -5.10 -20.70 -34.42
CA GLN A 26 -5.74 -19.40 -34.24
C GLN A 26 -4.95 -18.23 -34.83
N ILE A 27 -3.63 -18.35 -34.98
CA ILE A 27 -2.79 -17.33 -35.62
C ILE A 27 -2.83 -17.48 -37.15
N LEU A 28 -2.81 -18.72 -37.67
CA LEU A 28 -2.91 -19.01 -39.10
C LEU A 28 -4.28 -18.62 -39.68
N GLU A 29 -5.35 -18.79 -38.90
CA GLU A 29 -6.72 -18.42 -39.29
C GLU A 29 -6.95 -16.90 -39.29
N LYS A 30 -6.03 -16.10 -38.71
CA LYS A 30 -6.16 -14.64 -38.69
C LYS A 30 -5.80 -14.03 -40.03
N LEU A 31 -6.73 -13.24 -40.55
CA LEU A 31 -6.55 -12.43 -41.75
C LEU A 31 -6.02 -11.04 -41.40
N ASP A 32 -5.28 -10.43 -42.34
CA ASP A 32 -4.89 -9.03 -42.27
C ASP A 32 -6.06 -8.10 -42.64
N GLN A 33 -5.84 -6.79 -42.54
CA GLN A 33 -6.86 -5.77 -42.87
C GLN A 33 -7.31 -5.80 -44.34
N SER A 34 -6.58 -6.49 -45.22
CA SER A 34 -6.90 -6.67 -46.63
C SER A 34 -7.53 -8.04 -46.93
N GLY A 35 -7.82 -8.84 -45.89
CA GLY A 35 -8.44 -10.17 -46.02
C GLY A 35 -7.47 -11.29 -46.41
N ASN A 36 -6.16 -11.06 -46.37
CA ASN A 36 -5.15 -12.08 -46.70
C ASN A 36 -4.66 -12.82 -45.45
N ALA A 37 -4.27 -14.09 -45.62
CA ALA A 37 -3.59 -14.84 -44.56
C ALA A 37 -2.31 -14.12 -44.13
N ARG A 38 -2.12 -13.98 -42.81
CA ARG A 38 -0.98 -13.25 -42.23
C ARG A 38 0.33 -14.03 -42.26
N PHE A 39 0.23 -15.35 -42.31
CA PHE A 39 1.33 -16.30 -42.35
C PHE A 39 0.97 -17.40 -43.35
N LEU A 40 1.96 -17.90 -44.07
CA LEU A 40 1.81 -18.94 -45.08
C LEU A 40 1.57 -20.31 -44.43
N ASP A 41 2.36 -20.62 -43.40
CA ASP A 41 2.28 -21.86 -42.65
C ASP A 41 2.84 -21.70 -41.21
N ASP A 42 2.75 -22.78 -40.45
CA ASP A 42 3.24 -22.86 -39.07
C ASP A 42 4.77 -22.68 -38.97
N ARG A 43 5.52 -23.09 -40.00
CA ARG A 43 6.97 -22.91 -40.05
C ARG A 43 7.34 -21.43 -40.10
N GLU A 44 6.63 -20.63 -40.89
CA GLU A 44 6.84 -19.18 -40.95
C GLU A 44 6.63 -18.53 -39.57
N ILE A 45 5.61 -18.94 -38.81
CA ILE A 45 5.35 -18.44 -37.46
C ILE A 45 6.52 -18.78 -36.52
N ILE A 46 7.05 -20.01 -36.58
CA ILE A 46 8.14 -20.47 -35.72
C ILE A 46 9.45 -19.76 -36.07
N THR A 47 9.83 -19.76 -37.35
CA THR A 47 11.01 -19.04 -37.84
C THR A 47 10.96 -17.59 -37.39
N ARG A 48 9.78 -16.98 -37.46
CA ARG A 48 9.60 -15.60 -37.07
C ARG A 48 9.75 -15.34 -35.58
N ALA A 49 9.16 -16.20 -34.75
CA ALA A 49 9.31 -16.12 -33.31
C ALA A 49 10.78 -16.26 -32.89
N LEU A 50 11.51 -17.15 -33.55
CA LEU A 50 12.95 -17.32 -33.34
C LEU A 50 13.74 -16.10 -33.77
N GLU A 51 13.48 -15.52 -34.94
CA GLU A 51 14.17 -14.30 -35.41
C GLU A 51 13.98 -13.12 -34.45
N VAL A 52 12.76 -12.90 -33.96
CA VAL A 52 12.47 -11.82 -33.01
C VAL A 52 13.21 -12.05 -31.70
N PHE A 53 13.19 -13.29 -31.19
CA PHE A 53 13.88 -13.64 -29.95
C PHE A 53 15.40 -13.54 -30.08
N LEU A 54 15.97 -14.09 -31.16
CA LEU A 54 17.41 -14.01 -31.42
C LEU A 54 17.88 -12.58 -31.63
N THR A 55 17.10 -11.74 -32.33
CA THR A 55 17.42 -10.32 -32.51
C THR A 55 17.39 -9.57 -31.19
N TRP A 56 16.45 -9.89 -30.29
CA TRP A 56 16.43 -9.31 -28.95
C TRP A 56 17.71 -9.63 -28.16
N GLU A 57 18.16 -10.88 -28.19
CA GLU A 57 19.34 -11.33 -27.44
C GLU A 57 20.67 -10.84 -28.05
N LEU A 58 20.76 -10.82 -29.39
CA LEU A 58 22.01 -10.53 -30.10
C LEU A 58 22.15 -9.06 -30.53
N GLU A 59 21.05 -8.43 -30.94
CA GLU A 59 21.04 -7.07 -31.52
C GLU A 59 19.81 -6.25 -31.06
N PRO A 60 19.64 -5.97 -29.75
CA PRO A 60 18.40 -5.43 -29.18
C PRO A 60 17.96 -4.10 -29.80
N LYS A 61 18.90 -3.30 -30.32
CA LYS A 61 18.60 -2.04 -31.02
C LYS A 61 17.80 -2.23 -32.31
N LYS A 62 17.87 -3.42 -32.93
CA LYS A 62 17.13 -3.79 -34.14
C LYS A 62 15.83 -4.52 -33.84
N PHE A 63 15.50 -4.76 -32.57
CA PHE A 63 14.30 -5.52 -32.17
C PHE A 63 13.01 -4.97 -32.78
N LEU A 64 12.82 -3.64 -32.77
CA LEU A 64 11.61 -3.02 -33.32
C LEU A 64 11.56 -3.10 -34.84
N ASP A 65 12.70 -2.99 -35.51
CA ASP A 65 12.81 -3.13 -36.96
C ASP A 65 12.50 -4.57 -37.37
N GLU A 66 13.02 -5.52 -36.58
CA GLU A 66 12.70 -6.93 -36.72
C GLU A 66 11.20 -7.10 -36.53
N LEU A 67 10.63 -6.83 -35.37
CA LEU A 67 9.19 -7.00 -35.08
C LEU A 67 8.25 -6.48 -36.18
N LYS A 68 8.59 -5.34 -36.80
CA LYS A 68 7.80 -4.67 -37.85
C LYS A 68 7.90 -5.27 -39.25
N LYS A 69 8.78 -6.25 -39.53
CA LYS A 69 8.85 -6.88 -40.86
C LYS A 69 7.57 -7.67 -41.23
N VAL A 70 6.77 -8.05 -40.23
CA VAL A 70 5.42 -8.60 -40.43
C VAL A 70 4.41 -7.49 -40.16
N LYS A 71 3.40 -7.36 -41.03
CA LYS A 71 2.29 -6.42 -40.81
C LYS A 71 1.58 -6.78 -39.50
N LEU A 72 1.74 -5.92 -38.51
CA LEU A 72 1.05 -6.00 -37.23
C LEU A 72 -0.44 -5.73 -37.46
N THR A 73 -1.31 -6.30 -36.62
CA THR A 73 -2.72 -5.89 -36.63
C THR A 73 -2.87 -4.52 -35.98
N GLN A 74 -3.97 -3.81 -36.26
CA GLN A 74 -4.25 -2.52 -35.63
C GLN A 74 -4.20 -2.61 -34.09
N SER A 75 -4.72 -3.70 -33.52
CA SER A 75 -4.67 -3.94 -32.07
C SER A 75 -3.23 -4.11 -31.56
N GLN A 76 -2.37 -4.80 -32.31
CA GLN A 76 -0.95 -4.97 -31.99
C GLN A 76 -0.17 -3.67 -32.15
N GLU A 77 -0.45 -2.87 -33.18
CA GLU A 77 0.13 -1.54 -33.37
C GLU A 77 -0.28 -0.57 -32.28
N ASN A 78 -1.55 -0.57 -31.87
CA ASN A 78 -2.05 0.25 -30.77
C ASN A 78 -1.40 -0.16 -29.45
N ALA A 79 -1.26 -1.47 -29.18
CA ALA A 79 -0.57 -1.96 -27.98
C ALA A 79 0.92 -1.60 -27.98
N LEU A 80 1.60 -1.75 -29.13
CA LEU A 80 3.01 -1.38 -29.27
C LEU A 80 3.21 0.14 -29.14
N ALA A 81 2.33 0.95 -29.73
CA ALA A 81 2.34 2.40 -29.59
C ALA A 81 2.12 2.83 -28.14
N ALA A 82 1.19 2.18 -27.41
CA ALA A 82 0.99 2.43 -25.98
C ALA A 82 2.24 2.09 -25.14
N ILE A 83 2.95 1.00 -25.48
CA ILE A 83 4.21 0.62 -24.80
C ILE A 83 5.36 1.60 -25.11
N LEU A 84 5.38 2.17 -26.32
CA LEU A 84 6.46 3.03 -26.81
C LEU A 84 6.21 4.54 -26.60
N ASP A 85 4.98 4.95 -26.27
CA ASP A 85 4.63 6.35 -26.03
C ASP A 85 5.38 6.88 -24.78
N PRO A 86 6.21 7.93 -24.88
CA PRO A 86 6.82 8.56 -23.72
C PRO A 86 5.80 9.03 -22.66
N LYS A 87 4.55 9.33 -23.06
CA LYS A 87 3.47 9.67 -22.13
C LYS A 87 2.96 8.48 -21.34
N SER A 88 3.08 7.24 -21.83
CA SER A 88 2.69 6.06 -21.04
C SER A 88 3.69 5.75 -19.90
N ARG A 89 4.92 6.29 -19.97
CA ARG A 89 5.84 6.34 -18.82
C ARG A 89 5.43 7.39 -17.76
N ASN A 90 4.68 8.42 -18.16
CA ASN A 90 4.14 9.46 -17.26
C ASN A 90 2.70 9.17 -16.81
N ASP A 91 2.01 8.20 -17.43
CA ASP A 91 0.65 7.77 -17.08
C ASP A 91 0.60 6.69 -15.98
N SER A 92 1.71 6.45 -15.25
CA SER A 92 1.63 5.64 -14.03
C SER A 92 0.79 6.32 -12.92
N GLY A 93 0.44 7.61 -13.07
CA GLY A 93 -0.24 8.37 -12.01
C GLY A 93 0.60 8.52 -10.74
N GLU A 94 1.90 8.21 -10.82
CA GLU A 94 2.82 8.17 -9.70
C GLU A 94 3.80 9.35 -9.75
N PHE A 95 3.83 10.13 -8.67
CA PHE A 95 4.64 11.34 -8.59
C PHE A 95 6.14 11.06 -8.38
N TYR A 96 6.50 9.88 -7.88
CA TYR A 96 7.88 9.50 -7.57
C TYR A 96 8.39 8.36 -8.47
N SER A 97 9.54 8.60 -9.13
CA SER A 97 10.25 7.57 -9.90
C SER A 97 10.91 6.57 -8.96
N THR A 98 10.51 5.30 -9.04
CA THR A 98 11.07 4.20 -8.23
C THR A 98 12.59 4.10 -8.36
N GLU A 99 13.16 4.39 -9.54
CA GLU A 99 14.61 4.30 -9.75
C GLU A 99 15.42 5.39 -9.03
N VAL A 100 14.92 6.63 -9.00
CA VAL A 100 15.63 7.78 -8.40
C VAL A 100 15.60 7.64 -6.87
N GLU A 101 14.41 7.38 -6.31
CA GLU A 101 14.27 7.14 -4.87
C GLU A 101 15.05 5.90 -4.41
N HIS A 102 15.13 4.86 -5.24
CA HIS A 102 15.90 3.66 -4.92
C HIS A 102 17.41 3.93 -4.91
N LYS A 103 17.94 4.71 -5.86
CA LYS A 103 19.37 5.11 -5.83
C LYS A 103 19.68 5.91 -4.57
N ALA A 104 18.82 6.87 -4.22
CA ALA A 104 18.95 7.61 -2.98
C ALA A 104 18.87 6.69 -1.74
N GLN A 105 18.02 5.66 -1.77
CA GLN A 105 17.96 4.67 -0.71
C GLN A 105 19.25 3.86 -0.56
N GLN A 106 19.89 3.45 -1.65
CA GLN A 106 21.16 2.74 -1.57
C GLN A 106 22.25 3.61 -0.92
N SER A 107 22.29 4.90 -1.28
CA SER A 107 23.22 5.84 -0.62
C SER A 107 22.87 6.13 0.84
N ALA A 108 21.59 6.04 1.23
CA ALA A 108 21.20 6.15 2.64
C ALA A 108 21.71 4.94 3.44
N ARG A 109 21.55 3.71 2.93
CA ARG A 109 22.03 2.47 3.56
C ARG A 109 23.54 2.38 3.77
N GLU A 110 24.32 3.18 3.04
CA GLU A 110 25.78 3.28 3.26
C GLU A 110 26.10 4.03 4.56
N ARG A 111 25.18 4.87 5.04
CA ARG A 111 25.24 5.51 6.35
C ARG A 111 24.57 4.57 7.36
N THR A 112 25.28 4.29 8.44
CA THR A 112 24.76 3.49 9.56
C THR A 112 24.70 4.36 10.79
N GLY A 113 23.67 4.20 11.61
CA GLY A 113 23.53 4.95 12.86
C GLY A 113 22.62 6.16 12.77
N ASP A 114 21.81 6.24 11.70
CA ASP A 114 20.82 7.30 11.53
C ASP A 114 19.74 7.19 12.64
N LEU A 115 19.43 5.97 13.10
CA LEU A 115 18.55 5.68 14.24
C LEU A 115 19.13 6.15 15.57
N GLU A 116 20.38 5.80 15.88
CA GLU A 116 21.06 6.25 17.11
C GLU A 116 21.15 7.77 17.14
N SER A 117 21.52 8.39 16.02
CA SER A 117 21.54 9.85 15.90
C SER A 117 20.16 10.46 16.14
N MET A 118 19.09 9.83 15.62
CA MET A 118 17.72 10.27 15.88
C MET A 118 17.35 10.17 17.37
N TYR A 119 17.79 9.13 18.09
CA TYR A 119 17.57 9.00 19.53
C TYR A 119 18.32 10.06 20.34
N GLU A 120 19.60 10.27 20.04
CA GLU A 120 20.43 11.28 20.70
C GLU A 120 19.87 12.69 20.51
N ASN A 121 19.36 12.98 19.30
CA ASN A 121 18.79 14.27 18.95
C ASN A 121 17.32 14.44 19.35
N LEU A 122 16.63 13.40 19.82
CA LEU A 122 15.19 13.43 20.07
C LEU A 122 14.80 14.58 21.01
N LYS A 123 15.52 14.71 22.13
CA LYS A 123 15.22 15.74 23.13
C LYS A 123 15.43 17.15 22.57
N HIS A 124 16.55 17.35 21.86
CA HIS A 124 16.85 18.63 21.24
C HIS A 124 15.82 18.99 20.15
N SER A 125 15.43 18.02 19.34
CA SER A 125 14.40 18.16 18.31
C SER A 125 13.05 18.56 18.89
N GLN A 126 12.63 17.92 19.99
CA GLN A 126 11.41 18.29 20.71
C GLN A 126 11.48 19.70 21.30
N ASP A 127 12.63 20.09 21.87
CA ASP A 127 12.77 21.41 22.50
C ASP A 127 12.83 22.54 21.45
N ARG A 128 13.48 22.32 20.30
CA ARG A 128 13.45 23.24 19.15
C ARG A 128 12.03 23.40 18.60
N LEU A 129 11.31 22.29 18.42
CA LEU A 129 9.94 22.32 17.92
C LEU A 129 8.99 23.09 18.84
N LYS A 130 9.18 23.00 20.17
CA LYS A 130 8.41 23.81 21.15
C LYS A 130 8.71 25.30 21.04
N GLN A 131 9.95 25.66 20.74
CA GLN A 131 10.38 27.05 20.59
C GLN A 131 10.01 27.63 19.23
N LEU A 132 9.67 26.78 18.25
CA LEU A 132 9.46 27.14 16.84
C LEU A 132 10.68 27.90 16.27
N ASP A 133 11.88 27.52 16.71
CA ASP A 133 13.13 28.20 16.37
C ASP A 133 13.84 27.51 15.19
N TYR A 134 13.51 27.95 13.98
CA TYR A 134 13.99 27.39 12.72
C TYR A 134 14.58 28.51 11.84
N PRO A 135 15.90 28.77 11.93
CA PRO A 135 16.53 29.90 11.23
C PRO A 135 16.66 29.69 9.71
N ALA A 136 16.76 28.45 9.23
CA ALA A 136 16.83 28.15 7.78
C ALA A 136 15.49 28.38 7.05
N ASP A 137 14.47 28.72 7.81
CA ASP A 137 13.07 28.69 7.42
C ASP A 137 12.51 30.09 7.18
N ILE A 138 13.26 31.16 7.46
CA ILE A 138 12.75 32.55 7.38
C ILE A 138 12.28 32.85 5.95
N ASP A 139 13.12 32.55 4.96
CA ASP A 139 12.79 32.80 3.55
C ASP A 139 11.79 31.76 3.02
N LEU A 140 11.99 30.48 3.34
CA LEU A 140 11.14 29.40 2.86
C LEU A 140 9.73 29.43 3.46
N GLN A 141 9.57 29.77 4.75
CA GLN A 141 8.26 29.98 5.37
C GLN A 141 7.55 31.18 4.75
N HIS A 142 8.26 32.28 4.47
CA HIS A 142 7.65 33.41 3.78
C HIS A 142 7.13 32.98 2.40
N GLU A 143 7.96 32.28 1.61
CA GLU A 143 7.60 31.79 0.28
C GLU A 143 6.47 30.74 0.29
N LEU A 144 6.44 29.86 1.30
CA LEU A 144 5.40 28.85 1.46
C LEU A 144 4.13 29.39 2.11
N ASN A 145 4.18 30.51 2.83
CA ASN A 145 3.01 31.16 3.40
C ASN A 145 2.40 32.21 2.46
N ASP A 146 3.16 32.69 1.48
CA ASP A 146 2.67 33.48 0.36
C ASP A 146 1.83 32.63 -0.62
N ASN A 147 1.00 33.28 -1.44
CA ASN A 147 0.09 32.68 -2.43
C ASN A 147 0.77 31.85 -3.54
N ASN A 148 2.09 31.63 -3.47
CA ASN A 148 2.87 30.89 -4.46
C ASN A 148 2.99 29.39 -4.15
N SER A 149 2.52 28.94 -2.98
CA SER A 149 2.46 27.52 -2.66
C SER A 149 1.04 26.96 -2.77
N THR A 150 0.92 25.67 -3.07
CA THR A 150 -0.37 24.98 -3.08
C THR A 150 -0.32 23.83 -2.09
N GLU A 151 -1.18 23.86 -1.07
CA GLU A 151 -1.36 22.74 -0.15
C GLU A 151 -2.03 21.58 -0.89
N ILE A 152 -1.43 20.40 -0.78
CA ILE A 152 -2.00 19.15 -1.29
C ILE A 152 -2.80 18.53 -0.16
N LYS A 153 -4.12 18.44 -0.34
CA LYS A 153 -5.02 17.93 0.71
C LYS A 153 -5.04 16.40 0.73
N TYR A 154 -5.34 15.85 1.90
CA TYR A 154 -5.70 14.44 2.04
C TYR A 154 -6.97 14.13 1.23
N ASP A 155 -7.07 12.90 0.72
CA ASP A 155 -8.19 12.45 -0.14
C ASP A 155 -9.55 12.40 0.57
N GLY A 156 -9.57 12.55 1.89
CA GLY A 156 -10.78 12.53 2.71
C GLY A 156 -11.34 11.13 2.95
N TRP A 157 -10.59 10.07 2.64
CA TRP A 157 -11.04 8.70 2.82
C TRP A 157 -11.43 8.45 4.30
N PRO A 158 -12.58 7.82 4.59
CA PRO A 158 -13.14 7.75 5.94
C PRO A 158 -12.55 6.64 6.82
N LEU A 159 -11.62 5.84 6.30
CA LEU A 159 -10.96 4.73 6.98
C LEU A 159 -9.45 4.92 7.09
N ILE A 160 -8.84 4.33 8.12
CA ILE A 160 -7.40 4.09 8.10
C ILE A 160 -7.17 2.86 7.22
N TRP A 161 -6.54 3.07 6.06
CA TRP A 161 -6.41 2.05 5.01
C TRP A 161 -5.98 0.68 5.57
N ASN A 162 -6.58 -0.40 5.06
CA ASN A 162 -6.44 -1.75 5.62
C ASN A 162 -4.99 -2.26 5.67
N PHE A 163 -4.13 -1.73 4.80
CA PHE A 163 -2.71 -2.06 4.79
C PHE A 163 -1.89 -1.37 5.88
N TYR A 164 -2.47 -0.43 6.62
CA TYR A 164 -1.91 0.22 7.82
C TYR A 164 -2.41 -0.52 9.08
N SER A 165 -2.16 -1.83 9.15
CA SER A 165 -2.63 -2.66 10.29
C SER A 165 -1.91 -2.38 11.61
N ARG A 166 -0.90 -1.49 11.58
CA ARG A 166 -0.05 -1.07 12.70
C ARG A 166 0.27 0.42 12.56
N LEU A 167 0.32 1.12 13.68
CA LEU A 167 0.58 2.55 13.84
C LEU A 167 2.03 2.83 14.26
N LEU A 168 2.75 1.86 14.84
CA LEU A 168 4.14 2.07 15.26
C LEU A 168 5.06 2.52 14.10
N PRO A 169 4.96 1.99 12.87
CA PRO A 169 5.76 2.52 11.76
C PRO A 169 5.44 3.99 11.43
N ALA A 170 4.20 4.43 11.61
CA ALA A 170 3.83 5.85 11.43
C ALA A 170 4.49 6.71 12.51
N LYS A 171 4.50 6.26 13.78
CA LYS A 171 5.21 6.95 14.86
C LYS A 171 6.70 7.12 14.56
N ILE A 172 7.38 6.05 14.15
CA ILE A 172 8.81 6.11 13.77
C ILE A 172 9.04 7.09 12.62
N THR A 173 8.18 7.05 11.60
CA THR A 173 8.26 7.96 10.46
C THR A 173 8.03 9.42 10.86
N LEU A 174 7.09 9.69 11.77
CA LEU A 174 6.90 11.04 12.33
C LEU A 174 8.12 11.49 13.13
N THR A 175 8.74 10.60 13.91
CA THR A 175 9.94 10.92 14.68
C THR A 175 11.13 11.23 13.78
N ALA A 176 11.28 10.49 12.68
CA ALA A 176 12.26 10.77 11.63
C ALA A 176 12.06 12.18 11.05
N LEU A 177 10.81 12.60 10.79
CA LEU A 177 10.52 13.96 10.32
C LEU A 177 10.98 15.01 11.35
N GLY A 178 10.69 14.81 12.63
CA GLY A 178 11.10 15.73 13.69
C GLY A 178 12.62 15.88 13.78
N ASN A 179 13.35 14.76 13.65
CA ASN A 179 14.82 14.78 13.61
C ASN A 179 15.35 15.49 12.35
N MET A 180 14.73 15.27 11.18
CA MET A 180 15.09 15.99 9.95
C MET A 180 14.86 17.49 10.07
N MET A 181 13.74 17.90 10.67
CA MET A 181 13.46 19.31 10.89
C MET A 181 14.53 19.96 11.78
N ASN A 182 14.98 19.24 12.82
CA ASN A 182 16.05 19.70 13.69
C ASN A 182 17.42 19.77 13.00
N THR A 183 17.83 18.70 12.31
CA THR A 183 19.14 18.61 11.66
C THR A 183 19.30 19.56 10.48
N LYS A 184 18.22 19.83 9.75
CA LYS A 184 18.18 20.83 8.68
C LYS A 184 17.90 22.25 9.15
N GLU A 185 17.58 22.42 10.43
CA GLU A 185 17.17 23.70 11.02
C GLU A 185 15.99 24.36 10.28
N SER A 186 15.08 23.54 9.72
CA SER A 186 13.94 23.94 8.89
C SER A 186 12.65 23.19 9.31
N LEU A 187 11.51 23.88 9.46
CA LEU A 187 10.20 23.23 9.68
C LEU A 187 9.72 22.47 8.45
N TRP A 188 10.13 22.91 7.26
CA TRP A 188 9.74 22.29 6.00
C TRP A 188 10.89 21.45 5.45
N VAL A 189 10.58 20.20 5.14
CA VAL A 189 11.56 19.20 4.67
C VAL A 189 11.14 18.72 3.28
N ASP A 190 12.08 18.57 2.35
CA ASP A 190 11.78 17.94 1.05
C ASP A 190 11.20 16.53 1.27
N LEU A 191 10.06 16.27 0.62
CA LEU A 191 9.29 15.05 0.81
C LEU A 191 10.00 13.80 0.27
N ARG A 192 10.82 13.91 -0.79
CA ARG A 192 11.59 12.76 -1.30
C ARG A 192 12.67 12.36 -0.32
N GLU A 193 13.40 13.34 0.19
CA GLU A 193 14.42 13.11 1.22
C GLU A 193 13.79 12.53 2.47
N PHE A 194 12.65 13.08 2.92
CA PHE A 194 11.91 12.54 4.05
C PHE A 194 11.51 11.08 3.86
N ARG A 195 10.98 10.72 2.68
CA ARG A 195 10.60 9.34 2.36
C ARG A 195 11.80 8.38 2.42
N VAL A 196 12.97 8.81 1.97
CA VAL A 196 14.21 8.00 2.02
C VAL A 196 14.68 7.85 3.47
N THR A 197 14.84 8.94 4.21
CA THR A 197 15.31 8.93 5.60
C THR A 197 14.36 8.15 6.52
N ALA A 198 13.04 8.31 6.36
CA ALA A 198 12.06 7.57 7.15
C ALA A 198 12.13 6.06 6.92
N TYR A 199 12.33 5.62 5.67
CA TYR A 199 12.50 4.21 5.36
C TYR A 199 13.79 3.66 5.98
N ASP A 200 14.88 4.41 5.87
CA ASP A 200 16.20 4.01 6.36
C ASP A 200 16.20 3.80 7.89
N ILE A 201 15.69 4.79 8.64
CA ILE A 201 15.50 4.70 10.09
C ILE A 201 14.56 3.55 10.46
N ALA A 202 13.50 3.30 9.68
CA ALA A 202 12.59 2.19 9.93
C ALA A 202 13.24 0.82 9.65
N GLU A 203 14.20 0.74 8.74
CA GLU A 203 14.98 -0.45 8.43
C GLU A 203 15.99 -0.77 9.54
N GLU A 204 16.61 0.25 10.14
CA GLU A 204 17.44 0.07 11.35
C GLU A 204 16.58 -0.31 12.57
N PHE A 205 15.48 0.42 12.81
CA PHE A 205 14.59 0.20 13.97
C PHE A 205 13.98 -1.20 14.02
N VAL A 206 13.62 -1.77 12.86
CA VAL A 206 12.97 -3.08 12.83
C VAL A 206 13.92 -4.21 13.25
N GLU A 207 15.22 -4.06 13.04
CA GLU A 207 16.20 -5.05 13.50
C GLU A 207 16.25 -5.11 15.04
N ASP A 208 16.23 -3.95 15.71
CA ASP A 208 16.12 -3.85 17.17
C ASP A 208 14.83 -4.48 17.69
N ILE A 209 13.69 -4.16 17.05
CA ILE A 209 12.39 -4.76 17.42
C ILE A 209 12.40 -6.28 17.24
N ARG A 210 12.97 -6.80 16.14
CA ARG A 210 13.05 -8.25 15.92
C ARG A 210 13.93 -8.94 16.96
N ASN A 211 15.01 -8.28 17.37
CA ASN A 211 15.86 -8.77 18.46
C ASN A 211 15.08 -8.84 19.78
N TYR A 212 14.38 -7.75 20.15
CA TYR A 212 13.49 -7.72 21.30
C TYR A 212 12.42 -8.82 21.24
N GLU A 213 11.70 -8.97 20.12
CA GLU A 213 10.65 -9.98 19.94
C GLU A 213 11.17 -11.41 20.10
N ARG A 214 12.41 -11.67 19.66
CA ARG A 214 13.07 -12.98 19.78
C ARG A 214 13.48 -13.27 21.23
N ILE A 215 13.99 -12.28 21.95
CA ILE A 215 14.37 -12.39 23.36
C ILE A 215 13.12 -12.65 24.21
N GLU A 216 12.07 -11.86 24.00
CA GLU A 216 10.81 -11.93 24.73
C GLU A 216 9.87 -13.04 24.23
N LYS A 217 10.25 -13.77 23.18
CA LYS A 217 9.48 -14.86 22.55
C LYS A 217 8.04 -14.47 22.22
N LYS A 218 7.87 -13.29 21.62
CA LYS A 218 6.55 -12.74 21.26
C LYS A 218 5.85 -13.60 20.21
N ASP A 219 4.56 -13.85 20.45
CA ASP A 219 3.69 -14.53 19.49
C ASP A 219 3.40 -13.66 18.27
N ARG A 220 2.97 -14.28 17.17
CA ARG A 220 2.73 -13.60 15.88
C ARG A 220 1.82 -12.37 16.00
N THR A 221 0.81 -12.42 16.86
CA THR A 221 -0.13 -11.31 17.08
C THR A 221 0.46 -10.16 17.89
N GLU A 222 1.44 -10.46 18.74
CA GLU A 222 2.13 -9.51 19.62
C GLU A 222 3.36 -8.86 18.94
N ARG A 223 3.71 -9.29 17.73
CA ARG A 223 4.85 -8.72 16.98
C ARG A 223 4.58 -7.29 16.52
N LEU A 224 5.42 -6.39 17.01
CA LEU A 224 5.51 -4.97 16.68
C LEU A 224 6.28 -4.72 15.37
N SER A 225 7.10 -5.67 14.92
CA SER A 225 7.80 -5.65 13.62
C SER A 225 6.85 -5.73 12.42
N THR A 226 5.57 -5.99 12.66
CA THR A 226 4.54 -6.02 11.61
C THR A 226 4.35 -4.63 11.01
N GLY A 227 4.37 -4.53 9.68
CA GLY A 227 4.23 -3.26 8.95
C GLY A 227 5.55 -2.56 8.64
N PHE A 228 6.63 -2.92 9.32
CA PHE A 228 7.98 -2.43 9.03
C PHE A 228 8.61 -3.08 7.78
N PRO A 229 9.70 -2.49 7.24
CA PRO A 229 10.44 -3.06 6.13
C PRO A 229 10.88 -4.51 6.43
N LYS A 230 10.78 -5.37 5.42
CA LYS A 230 11.31 -6.75 5.50
C LYS A 230 12.79 -6.73 5.11
N PRO A 231 13.63 -7.57 5.74
CA PRO A 231 15.03 -7.67 5.34
C PRO A 231 15.05 -8.24 3.93
N LEU A 232 15.70 -7.51 3.02
CA LEU A 232 15.76 -7.88 1.62
C LEU A 232 16.97 -8.80 1.39
N PRO A 233 16.77 -10.01 0.83
CA PRO A 233 17.89 -10.91 0.55
C PRO A 233 18.77 -10.43 -0.62
N ASP A 234 18.28 -9.50 -1.45
CA ASP A 234 19.05 -8.87 -2.53
C ASP A 234 18.48 -7.46 -2.83
N PRO A 235 19.23 -6.39 -2.53
CA PRO A 235 18.80 -5.01 -2.75
C PRO A 235 18.67 -4.63 -4.24
N ASN A 236 19.23 -5.43 -5.17
CA ASN A 236 19.21 -5.15 -6.60
C ASN A 236 18.00 -5.77 -7.35
N LYS A 237 17.13 -6.52 -6.66
CA LYS A 237 15.93 -7.11 -7.27
C LYS A 237 14.80 -6.10 -7.36
N GLU A 238 13.98 -6.21 -8.39
CA GLU A 238 12.75 -5.41 -8.54
C GLU A 238 11.83 -5.53 -7.31
N THR A 239 11.85 -6.69 -6.63
CA THR A 239 11.14 -6.91 -5.36
C THR A 239 11.59 -5.95 -4.26
N ALA A 240 12.86 -5.56 -4.19
CA ALA A 240 13.39 -4.59 -3.22
C ALA A 240 12.76 -3.21 -3.43
N ARG A 241 12.76 -2.73 -4.68
CA ARG A 241 12.14 -1.45 -5.06
C ARG A 241 10.66 -1.40 -4.71
N LEU A 242 9.93 -2.48 -4.98
CA LEU A 242 8.50 -2.56 -4.66
C LEU A 242 8.24 -2.57 -3.15
N VAL A 243 9.09 -3.22 -2.36
CA VAL A 243 8.97 -3.23 -0.89
C VAL A 243 9.26 -1.84 -0.31
N GLU A 244 10.34 -1.20 -0.77
CA GLU A 244 10.72 0.16 -0.38
C GLU A 244 9.60 1.15 -0.66
N LYS A 245 9.14 1.16 -1.91
CA LYS A 245 8.04 2.01 -2.36
C LYS A 245 6.78 1.80 -1.52
N ARG A 246 6.39 0.53 -1.28
CA ARG A 246 5.21 0.23 -0.48
C ARG A 246 5.31 0.79 0.93
N PHE A 247 6.46 0.73 1.59
CA PHE A 247 6.60 1.31 2.92
C PHE A 247 6.50 2.84 2.86
N LYS A 248 7.25 3.47 1.95
CA LYS A 248 7.29 4.94 1.79
C LYS A 248 5.90 5.50 1.48
N ASP A 249 5.19 4.90 0.54
CA ASP A 249 3.82 5.31 0.18
C ASP A 249 2.84 5.12 1.34
N LYS A 250 3.07 4.09 2.17
CA LYS A 250 2.18 3.76 3.26
C LYS A 250 2.40 4.59 4.51
N TYR A 251 3.65 4.86 4.88
CA TYR A 251 3.97 5.38 6.21
C TYR A 251 4.63 6.76 6.21
N ALA A 252 5.23 7.20 5.10
CA ALA A 252 5.70 8.58 4.95
C ALA A 252 4.58 9.46 4.39
N ALA A 253 4.52 9.62 3.07
CA ALA A 253 3.38 10.19 2.34
C ALA A 253 3.54 9.89 0.86
N ASN A 254 2.44 9.72 0.14
CA ASN A 254 2.41 9.64 -1.31
C ASN A 254 1.52 10.74 -1.89
N ILE A 255 1.91 11.26 -3.05
CA ILE A 255 1.06 12.16 -3.83
C ILE A 255 0.53 11.37 -5.00
N ARG A 256 -0.79 11.24 -5.07
CA ARG A 256 -1.47 10.64 -6.23
C ARG A 256 -2.24 11.70 -6.99
N LYS A 257 -2.37 11.47 -8.28
CA LYS A 257 -3.28 12.23 -9.14
C LYS A 257 -4.58 11.46 -9.29
N ASN A 258 -5.69 12.09 -8.97
CA ASN A 258 -7.00 11.55 -9.29
C ASN A 258 -7.20 11.59 -10.81
N THR A 259 -7.42 10.43 -11.42
CA THR A 259 -7.55 10.30 -12.88
C THR A 259 -8.81 10.98 -13.43
N LYS A 260 -9.85 11.14 -12.60
CA LYS A 260 -11.14 11.75 -12.99
C LYS A 260 -11.11 13.27 -12.85
N THR A 261 -10.63 13.78 -11.72
CA THR A 261 -10.61 15.24 -11.45
C THR A 261 -9.33 15.90 -11.92
N GLY A 262 -8.25 15.14 -12.11
CA GLY A 262 -6.92 15.65 -12.42
C GLY A 262 -6.20 16.29 -11.23
N GLU A 263 -6.85 16.37 -10.07
CA GLU A 263 -6.31 16.97 -8.84
C GLU A 263 -5.34 16.02 -8.15
N HIS A 264 -4.41 16.61 -7.38
CA HIS A 264 -3.46 15.84 -6.58
C HIS A 264 -3.97 15.73 -5.14
N HIS A 265 -3.84 14.54 -4.56
CA HIS A 265 -4.19 14.27 -3.17
C HIS A 265 -3.08 13.52 -2.45
N LEU A 266 -3.05 13.68 -1.14
CA LEU A 266 -2.13 12.97 -0.25
C LEU A 266 -2.72 11.64 0.21
N GLU A 267 -1.87 10.62 0.24
CA GLU A 267 -2.11 9.32 0.85
C GLU A 267 -0.99 8.96 1.83
N GLY A 268 -1.26 8.03 2.75
CA GLY A 268 -0.31 7.61 3.78
C GLY A 268 -0.93 7.60 5.17
N ALA A 269 -0.32 6.87 6.09
CA ALA A 269 -0.76 6.76 7.48
C ALA A 269 -0.63 8.10 8.21
N LEU A 270 0.45 8.86 8.00
CA LEU A 270 0.62 10.17 8.64
C LEU A 270 -0.43 11.18 8.18
N THR A 271 -0.78 11.19 6.90
CA THR A 271 -1.81 12.08 6.35
C THR A 271 -3.20 11.60 6.76
N ALA A 272 -3.44 10.29 6.77
CA ALA A 272 -4.68 9.69 7.26
C ALA A 272 -4.90 9.98 8.74
N LEU A 273 -3.86 10.10 9.56
CA LEU A 273 -3.99 10.48 10.97
C LEU A 273 -3.98 12.00 11.20
N GLY A 274 -3.85 12.79 10.13
CA GLY A 274 -3.81 14.25 10.20
C GLY A 274 -2.53 14.80 10.85
N LEU A 275 -1.44 14.04 10.85
CA LEU A 275 -0.18 14.37 11.53
C LEU A 275 0.75 15.26 10.69
N ILE A 276 0.61 15.25 9.37
CA ILE A 276 1.45 16.05 8.46
C ILE A 276 0.62 16.77 7.40
N THR A 277 1.20 17.83 6.84
CA THR A 277 0.70 18.51 5.63
C THR A 277 1.83 18.65 4.62
N VAL A 278 1.48 18.75 3.34
CA VAL A 278 2.44 18.89 2.22
C VAL A 278 2.05 20.09 1.37
N LYS A 279 3.04 20.93 1.05
CA LYS A 279 2.91 22.03 0.11
C LYS A 279 3.78 21.80 -1.11
N LYS A 280 3.25 22.17 -2.28
CA LYS A 280 4.00 22.25 -3.52
C LYS A 280 4.56 23.66 -3.69
N TYR A 281 5.85 23.77 -4.00
CA TYR A 281 6.54 25.02 -4.31
C TYR A 281 7.61 24.80 -5.38
N GLN A 282 7.65 25.65 -6.42
CA GLN A 282 8.60 25.57 -7.54
C GLN A 282 8.82 24.16 -8.14
N ASN A 283 7.76 23.33 -8.15
CA ASN A 283 7.73 21.89 -8.53
C ASN A 283 8.28 20.87 -7.52
N GLU A 284 8.78 21.31 -6.38
CA GLU A 284 9.15 20.46 -5.25
C GLU A 284 8.00 20.34 -4.25
N HIS A 285 8.11 19.34 -3.37
CA HIS A 285 7.11 19.05 -2.36
C HIS A 285 7.77 19.06 -1.01
N TYR A 286 7.22 19.88 -0.12
CA TYR A 286 7.74 20.04 1.23
C TYR A 286 6.70 19.55 2.21
N VAL A 287 7.15 18.79 3.21
CA VAL A 287 6.33 18.23 4.28
C VAL A 287 6.68 18.90 5.61
N THR A 288 5.66 19.11 6.44
CA THR A 288 5.81 19.54 7.83
C THR A 288 4.74 18.90 8.72
N MET A 289 4.90 19.01 10.04
CA MET A 289 3.93 18.52 11.01
C MET A 289 2.75 19.49 11.17
N THR A 290 1.53 18.96 11.19
CA THR A 290 0.35 19.72 11.63
C THR A 290 0.42 20.01 13.13
N ASP A 291 -0.47 20.86 13.64
CA ASP A 291 -0.59 21.11 15.08
C ASP A 291 -0.82 19.82 15.87
N LEU A 292 -1.66 18.93 15.33
CA LEU A 292 -1.93 17.61 15.90
C LEU A 292 -0.70 16.69 15.84
N GLY A 293 0.03 16.74 14.72
CA GLY A 293 1.31 16.04 14.56
C GLY A 293 2.34 16.47 15.59
N ARG A 294 2.49 17.78 15.81
CA ARG A 294 3.39 18.32 16.84
C ARG A 294 2.94 17.92 18.23
N GLU A 295 1.65 18.01 18.53
CA GLU A 295 1.13 17.58 19.83
C GLU A 295 1.48 16.11 20.11
N PHE A 296 1.23 15.23 19.14
CA PHE A 296 1.53 13.81 19.28
C PHE A 296 3.03 13.52 19.40
N TYR A 297 3.87 14.18 18.57
CA TYR A 297 5.33 14.03 18.61
C TYR A 297 5.97 14.49 19.94
N LEU A 298 5.37 15.48 20.60
CA LEU A 298 5.86 16.02 21.86
C LEU A 298 5.41 15.22 23.10
N LEU A 299 4.59 14.18 22.92
CA LEU A 299 4.20 13.31 24.03
C LEU A 299 5.41 12.55 24.56
N ASP A 300 5.47 12.43 25.89
CA ASP A 300 6.58 11.76 26.55
C ASP A 300 6.55 10.26 26.28
N ASN A 301 7.68 9.73 25.83
CA ASN A 301 7.90 8.30 25.66
C ASN A 301 9.26 7.92 26.28
N PRO A 302 9.26 7.59 27.59
CA PRO A 302 10.46 7.22 28.32
C PRO A 302 11.23 6.01 27.79
N HIS A 303 10.57 5.10 27.06
CA HIS A 303 11.18 3.88 26.50
C HIS A 303 10.95 3.82 24.99
N PHE A 304 11.39 4.85 24.29
CA PHE A 304 11.28 4.93 22.84
C PHE A 304 12.26 4.00 22.11
N ASN A 305 13.37 3.63 22.76
CA ASN A 305 14.36 2.69 22.24
C ASN A 305 13.97 1.23 22.58
N PRO A 306 13.82 0.32 21.60
CA PRO A 306 13.49 -1.08 21.83
C PRO A 306 14.52 -1.87 22.64
N ASN A 307 15.75 -1.37 22.76
CA ASN A 307 16.81 -1.98 23.55
C ASN A 307 16.68 -1.69 25.06
N GLU A 308 15.75 -0.82 25.46
CA GLU A 308 15.47 -0.55 26.86
C GLU A 308 14.54 -1.62 27.47
N GLU A 309 14.70 -1.88 28.77
CA GLU A 309 13.83 -2.81 29.48
C GLU A 309 12.36 -2.36 29.38
N LYS A 310 11.47 -3.32 29.09
CA LYS A 310 10.02 -3.09 28.98
C LYS A 310 9.64 -2.06 27.90
N PHE A 311 10.22 -2.17 26.71
CA PHE A 311 9.75 -1.43 25.54
C PHE A 311 8.22 -1.54 25.35
N ILE A 312 7.56 -0.41 25.16
CA ILE A 312 6.12 -0.30 24.88
C ILE A 312 5.96 0.58 23.64
N ALA A 313 5.20 0.10 22.66
CA ALA A 313 4.97 0.82 21.40
C ALA A 313 4.32 2.21 21.62
N PHE A 314 3.32 2.27 22.52
CA PHE A 314 2.58 3.48 22.84
C PHE A 314 2.33 3.60 24.35
N TYR A 315 2.74 4.73 24.92
CA TYR A 315 2.48 5.06 26.32
C TYR A 315 1.02 5.48 26.55
N PRO A 316 0.52 5.48 27.80
CA PRO A 316 -0.89 5.77 28.08
C PRO A 316 -1.41 7.09 27.49
N LYS A 317 -0.60 8.16 27.53
CA LYS A 317 -0.96 9.45 26.93
C LYS A 317 -0.98 9.41 25.40
N GLU A 318 -0.09 8.64 24.79
CA GLU A 318 -0.08 8.42 23.34
C GLU A 318 -1.31 7.61 22.91
N VAL A 319 -1.65 6.56 23.65
CA VAL A 319 -2.87 5.76 23.41
C VAL A 319 -4.14 6.62 23.55
N GLU A 320 -4.19 7.49 24.55
CA GLU A 320 -5.28 8.46 24.73
C GLU A 320 -5.38 9.42 23.54
N CYS A 321 -4.27 10.04 23.13
CA CYS A 321 -4.23 10.92 21.97
C CYS A 321 -4.66 10.21 20.68
N ILE A 322 -4.19 8.98 20.45
CA ILE A 322 -4.58 8.17 19.29
C ILE A 322 -6.08 7.92 19.29
N ARG A 323 -6.65 7.49 20.42
CA ARG A 323 -8.08 7.16 20.52
C ARG A 323 -8.98 8.39 20.42
N GLU A 324 -8.58 9.51 21.02
CA GLU A 324 -9.46 10.66 21.21
C GLU A 324 -9.26 11.76 20.19
N LYS A 325 -8.11 11.79 19.50
CA LYS A 325 -7.77 12.84 18.53
C LYS A 325 -7.40 12.32 17.14
N LEU A 326 -6.64 11.22 17.04
CA LEU A 326 -6.15 10.74 15.74
C LEU A 326 -7.17 9.85 15.00
N ILE A 327 -7.63 8.76 15.62
CA ILE A 327 -8.65 7.87 15.03
C ILE A 327 -9.93 8.65 14.65
N PRO A 328 -10.44 9.59 15.48
CA PRO A 328 -11.61 10.39 15.14
C PRO A 328 -11.48 11.28 13.89
N GLN A 329 -10.27 11.48 13.34
CA GLN A 329 -10.12 12.13 12.02
C GLN A 329 -10.77 11.30 10.89
N ARG A 330 -11.05 10.02 11.14
CA ARG A 330 -11.63 9.06 10.19
C ARG A 330 -12.93 8.52 10.79
N GLU A 331 -14.04 9.10 10.36
CA GLU A 331 -15.37 8.88 10.94
C GLU A 331 -15.75 7.39 10.98
N LEU A 332 -15.62 6.70 9.85
CA LEU A 332 -15.95 5.27 9.78
C LEU A 332 -14.99 4.42 10.61
N GLU A 333 -13.70 4.71 10.59
CA GLU A 333 -12.72 4.00 11.44
C GLU A 333 -13.07 4.15 12.93
N ASN A 334 -13.41 5.35 13.38
CA ASN A 334 -13.75 5.64 14.77
C ASN A 334 -14.97 4.84 15.23
N GLU A 335 -16.01 4.78 14.41
CA GLU A 335 -17.21 3.98 14.71
C GLU A 335 -16.86 2.49 14.77
N LEU A 336 -16.08 1.96 13.83
CA LEU A 336 -15.63 0.56 13.85
C LEU A 336 -14.79 0.23 15.09
N CYS A 337 -13.87 1.12 15.50
CA CYS A 337 -13.10 0.93 16.73
C CYS A 337 -13.98 0.88 17.98
N LYS A 338 -14.96 1.77 18.11
CA LYS A 338 -15.90 1.78 19.25
C LYS A 338 -16.70 0.49 19.31
N LYS A 339 -17.28 0.07 18.17
CA LYS A 339 -18.06 -1.17 18.05
C LYS A 339 -17.24 -2.42 18.37
N ALA A 340 -16.01 -2.47 17.87
CA ALA A 340 -15.09 -3.56 18.18
C ALA A 340 -14.83 -3.67 19.69
N LEU A 341 -14.54 -2.55 20.36
CA LEU A 341 -14.29 -2.55 21.81
C LEU A 341 -15.54 -2.92 22.61
N GLU A 342 -16.72 -2.47 22.21
CA GLU A 342 -18.01 -2.82 22.82
C GLU A 342 -18.27 -4.34 22.74
N ILE A 343 -18.09 -4.95 21.56
CA ILE A 343 -18.31 -6.38 21.35
C ILE A 343 -17.30 -7.21 22.14
N VAL A 344 -16.01 -6.86 22.10
CA VAL A 344 -14.97 -7.58 22.85
C VAL A 344 -15.16 -7.46 24.36
N SER A 345 -15.81 -6.40 24.84
CA SER A 345 -16.13 -6.22 26.26
C SER A 345 -17.37 -7.00 26.72
N SER A 346 -18.29 -7.33 25.80
CA SER A 346 -19.62 -7.86 26.15
C SER A 346 -19.84 -9.33 25.76
N VAL A 347 -19.00 -9.87 24.87
CA VAL A 347 -19.15 -11.23 24.33
C VAL A 347 -17.95 -12.09 24.73
N ASP A 348 -18.19 -13.01 25.67
CA ASP A 348 -17.17 -13.91 26.21
C ASP A 348 -16.89 -15.13 25.30
N ASN A 349 -17.90 -15.62 24.56
CA ASN A 349 -17.72 -16.78 23.68
C ASN A 349 -16.99 -16.37 22.39
N GLN A 350 -15.90 -17.08 22.07
CA GLN A 350 -15.04 -16.76 20.92
C GLN A 350 -15.75 -16.85 19.56
N GLU A 351 -16.49 -17.93 19.29
CA GLU A 351 -17.17 -18.11 17.99
C GLU A 351 -18.25 -17.05 17.79
N ASP A 352 -19.04 -16.80 18.83
CA ASP A 352 -20.06 -15.75 18.83
C ASP A 352 -19.44 -14.36 18.67
N GLN A 353 -18.27 -14.11 19.28
CA GLN A 353 -17.57 -12.84 19.18
C GLN A 353 -17.08 -12.57 17.76
N ILE A 354 -16.43 -13.54 17.10
CA ILE A 354 -15.98 -13.38 15.70
C ILE A 354 -17.17 -13.16 14.78
N LYS A 355 -18.24 -13.95 14.95
CA LYS A 355 -19.46 -13.83 14.14
C LYS A 355 -20.08 -12.43 14.28
N LYS A 356 -20.29 -11.97 15.52
CA LYS A 356 -20.84 -10.63 15.81
C LYS A 356 -19.95 -9.51 15.31
N LEU A 357 -18.62 -9.64 15.42
CA LEU A 357 -17.69 -8.67 14.86
C LEU A 357 -17.82 -8.59 13.34
N GLY A 358 -17.97 -9.72 12.64
CA GLY A 358 -18.19 -9.73 11.20
C GLY A 358 -19.49 -9.01 10.81
N GLU A 359 -20.59 -9.40 11.44
CA GLU A 359 -21.93 -8.83 11.21
C GLU A 359 -21.98 -7.32 11.50
N GLU A 360 -21.40 -6.88 12.61
CA GLU A 360 -21.41 -5.46 13.00
C GLU A 360 -20.51 -4.61 12.09
N PHE A 361 -19.34 -5.13 11.68
CA PHE A 361 -18.47 -4.43 10.72
C PHE A 361 -19.17 -4.25 9.38
N GLU A 362 -19.78 -5.32 8.86
CA GLU A 362 -20.54 -5.26 7.62
C GLU A 362 -21.69 -4.25 7.74
N SER A 363 -22.53 -4.37 8.77
CA SER A 363 -23.68 -3.48 8.98
C SER A 363 -23.25 -2.02 9.12
N THR A 364 -22.17 -1.75 9.85
CA THR A 364 -21.66 -0.39 10.07
C THR A 364 -21.13 0.22 8.78
N ILE A 365 -20.32 -0.52 8.01
CA ILE A 365 -19.79 -0.05 6.73
C ILE A 365 -20.95 0.22 5.76
N ARG A 366 -21.89 -0.73 5.61
CA ARG A 366 -23.05 -0.59 4.72
C ARG A 366 -23.90 0.64 5.06
N LYS A 367 -24.22 0.84 6.35
CA LYS A 367 -24.95 2.04 6.83
C LYS A 367 -24.19 3.33 6.52
N PHE A 368 -22.87 3.33 6.69
CA PHE A 368 -22.04 4.48 6.37
C PHE A 368 -22.07 4.80 4.88
N VAL A 369 -21.85 3.82 4.00
CA VAL A 369 -21.89 3.99 2.54
C VAL A 369 -23.23 4.60 2.09
N LYS A 370 -24.35 4.10 2.61
CA LYS A 370 -25.69 4.62 2.28
C LYS A 370 -25.91 6.07 2.74
N SER A 371 -25.54 6.37 3.98
CA SER A 371 -25.75 7.69 4.59
C SER A 371 -24.71 8.72 4.17
N TYR A 372 -23.61 8.29 3.51
CA TYR A 372 -22.53 9.16 3.10
C TYR A 372 -23.03 10.22 2.10
N ASN A 373 -22.90 11.48 2.52
CA ASN A 373 -23.31 12.68 1.79
C ASN A 373 -22.14 13.63 1.51
N GLY A 374 -20.90 13.15 1.66
CA GLY A 374 -19.67 13.90 1.41
C GLY A 374 -19.34 14.01 -0.08
N TRP A 375 -18.05 13.90 -0.43
CA TRP A 375 -17.61 14.09 -1.81
C TRP A 375 -18.08 12.96 -2.73
N PRO A 376 -18.67 13.25 -3.91
CA PRO A 376 -19.18 12.22 -4.82
C PRO A 376 -18.13 11.17 -5.22
N VAL A 377 -16.87 11.58 -5.37
CA VAL A 377 -15.76 10.68 -5.71
C VAL A 377 -15.50 9.66 -4.60
N ILE A 378 -15.62 10.07 -3.34
CA ILE A 378 -15.48 9.16 -2.19
C ILE A 378 -16.67 8.23 -2.13
N LYS A 379 -17.89 8.74 -2.38
CA LYS A 379 -19.11 7.93 -2.41
C LYS A 379 -19.02 6.82 -3.45
N GLU A 380 -18.64 7.15 -4.68
CA GLU A 380 -18.49 6.18 -5.76
C GLU A 380 -17.43 5.13 -5.41
N ARG A 381 -16.32 5.55 -4.80
CA ARG A 381 -15.27 4.63 -4.35
C ARG A 381 -15.76 3.72 -3.22
N LEU A 382 -16.52 4.23 -2.27
CA LEU A 382 -17.13 3.47 -1.18
C LEU A 382 -18.10 2.41 -1.73
N GLU A 383 -18.98 2.80 -2.65
CA GLU A 383 -19.92 1.91 -3.35
C GLU A 383 -19.19 0.84 -4.17
N LYS A 384 -18.07 1.18 -4.81
CA LYS A 384 -17.23 0.21 -5.53
C LYS A 384 -16.48 -0.75 -4.59
N GLU A 385 -15.97 -0.26 -3.46
CA GLU A 385 -15.17 -1.06 -2.55
C GLU A 385 -16.05 -1.99 -1.69
N TYR A 386 -17.26 -1.56 -1.33
CA TYR A 386 -18.12 -2.23 -0.36
C TYR A 386 -19.53 -2.57 -0.86
N GLY A 387 -19.83 -2.31 -2.13
CA GLY A 387 -21.11 -2.63 -2.78
C GLY A 387 -22.13 -1.48 -2.76
N ILE A 388 -23.02 -1.50 -3.76
CA ILE A 388 -24.23 -0.66 -3.83
C ILE A 388 -25.37 -1.41 -3.17
N MET A 389 -26.17 -0.75 -2.34
CA MET A 389 -27.22 -1.45 -1.59
C MET A 389 -28.54 -1.56 -2.36
N ALA A 390 -29.12 -2.76 -2.36
CA ALA A 390 -30.54 -2.99 -2.65
C ALA A 390 -31.41 -3.00 -1.37
N SER A 391 -30.88 -3.42 -0.21
CA SER A 391 -31.59 -3.51 1.09
C SER A 391 -30.66 -3.40 2.31
N GLU A 392 -31.18 -2.98 3.48
CA GLU A 392 -30.46 -2.90 4.77
C GLU A 392 -30.50 -4.21 5.58
N ASP A 393 -31.43 -5.10 5.24
CA ASP A 393 -31.79 -6.26 6.07
C ASP A 393 -31.15 -7.58 5.58
N ILE A 394 -30.40 -7.54 4.48
CA ILE A 394 -29.80 -8.73 3.85
C ILE A 394 -28.30 -8.66 4.03
N CYS A 395 -27.69 -9.68 4.66
CA CYS A 395 -26.24 -9.75 4.76
C CYS A 395 -25.62 -10.38 3.50
N ILE A 396 -24.31 -10.18 3.27
CA ILE A 396 -23.61 -10.75 2.11
C ILE A 396 -23.82 -12.27 2.01
N LYS A 397 -23.88 -12.98 3.14
CA LYS A 397 -24.10 -14.42 3.15
C LYS A 397 -25.48 -14.80 2.62
N ASP A 398 -26.52 -14.05 2.99
CA ASP A 398 -27.87 -14.28 2.48
C ASP A 398 -27.95 -13.97 0.97
N GLU A 399 -27.23 -12.94 0.50
CA GLU A 399 -27.11 -12.63 -0.94
C GLU A 399 -26.39 -13.76 -1.69
N LEU A 400 -25.28 -14.26 -1.16
CA LEU A 400 -24.51 -15.37 -1.74
C LEU A 400 -25.32 -16.68 -1.79
N ASP A 401 -26.08 -16.99 -0.73
CA ASP A 401 -26.94 -18.17 -0.68
C ASP A 401 -28.06 -18.06 -1.73
N GLY A 402 -28.65 -16.87 -1.89
CA GLY A 402 -29.64 -16.59 -2.93
C GLY A 402 -29.09 -16.70 -4.36
N CYS A 403 -27.88 -16.21 -4.59
CA CYS A 403 -27.18 -16.36 -5.88
C CYS A 403 -26.85 -17.82 -6.18
N SER A 404 -26.43 -18.58 -5.17
CA SER A 404 -26.11 -20.00 -5.30
C SER A 404 -27.35 -20.82 -5.71
N ILE A 405 -28.51 -20.52 -5.13
CA ILE A 405 -29.80 -21.14 -5.52
C ILE A 405 -30.17 -20.76 -6.97
N SER A 406 -29.92 -19.52 -7.37
CA SER A 406 -30.23 -19.04 -8.72
C SER A 406 -29.32 -19.67 -9.79
N LEU A 407 -28.05 -19.94 -9.44
CA LEU A 407 -27.07 -20.62 -10.30
C LEU A 407 -27.42 -22.09 -10.60
N GLU A 408 -28.12 -22.79 -9.68
CA GLU A 408 -28.54 -24.19 -9.89
C GLU A 408 -29.57 -24.33 -11.02
N GLY A 409 -30.24 -23.24 -11.44
CA GLY A 409 -31.27 -23.23 -12.48
C GLY A 409 -31.01 -22.32 -13.68
N ALA A 410 -29.84 -21.70 -13.78
CA ALA A 410 -29.51 -20.72 -14.83
C ALA A 410 -29.11 -21.39 -16.17
N ASP A 411 -29.41 -20.72 -17.29
CA ASP A 411 -28.85 -21.04 -18.60
C ASP A 411 -27.43 -20.47 -18.75
N ASP A 412 -26.72 -20.84 -19.82
CA ASP A 412 -25.29 -20.52 -19.97
C ASP A 412 -24.99 -19.00 -20.00
N GLU A 413 -25.88 -18.16 -20.53
CA GLU A 413 -25.71 -16.69 -20.54
C GLU A 413 -25.98 -16.06 -19.16
N ASN A 414 -27.06 -16.45 -18.46
CA ASN A 414 -27.36 -15.93 -17.12
C ASN A 414 -26.37 -16.45 -16.07
N ARG A 415 -25.75 -17.60 -16.31
CA ARG A 415 -24.75 -18.19 -15.41
C ARG A 415 -23.49 -17.35 -15.31
N GLU A 416 -22.98 -16.84 -16.44
CA GLU A 416 -21.76 -16.01 -16.46
C GLU A 416 -21.97 -14.69 -15.70
N GLU A 417 -23.16 -14.07 -15.84
CA GLU A 417 -23.53 -12.86 -15.10
C GLU A 417 -23.63 -13.12 -13.58
N LEU A 418 -24.35 -14.18 -13.18
CA LEU A 418 -24.48 -14.58 -11.76
C LEU A 418 -23.14 -14.98 -11.13
N GLU A 419 -22.25 -15.66 -11.87
CA GLU A 419 -20.89 -15.96 -11.40
C GLU A 419 -20.07 -14.69 -11.16
N GLY A 420 -20.27 -13.66 -12.00
CA GLY A 420 -19.70 -12.32 -11.81
C GLY A 420 -20.18 -11.64 -10.52
N GLU A 421 -21.50 -11.64 -10.26
CA GLU A 421 -22.09 -11.07 -9.04
C GLU A 421 -21.60 -11.79 -7.77
N VAL A 422 -21.56 -13.13 -7.79
CA VAL A 422 -21.01 -13.94 -6.69
C VAL A 422 -19.56 -13.56 -6.42
N GLN A 423 -18.74 -13.43 -7.47
CA GLN A 423 -17.34 -13.07 -7.31
C GLN A 423 -17.16 -11.66 -6.71
N GLU A 424 -18.01 -10.70 -7.08
CA GLU A 424 -18.00 -9.36 -6.50
C GLU A 424 -18.36 -9.38 -5.00
N LEU A 425 -19.41 -10.11 -4.62
CA LEU A 425 -19.83 -10.27 -3.21
C LEU A 425 -18.74 -10.92 -2.36
N VAL A 426 -18.09 -11.97 -2.87
CA VAL A 426 -16.95 -12.63 -2.22
C VAL A 426 -15.78 -11.66 -2.02
N ASP A 427 -15.52 -10.79 -2.98
CA ASP A 427 -14.45 -9.79 -2.87
C ASP A 427 -14.78 -8.69 -1.87
N ILE A 428 -16.05 -8.29 -1.76
CA ILE A 428 -16.53 -7.36 -0.73
C ILE A 428 -16.37 -7.97 0.66
N GLU A 429 -16.78 -9.23 0.86
CA GLU A 429 -16.62 -9.94 2.14
C GLU A 429 -15.15 -9.95 2.59
N LYS A 430 -14.24 -10.28 1.68
CA LYS A 430 -12.79 -10.26 1.95
C LYS A 430 -12.27 -8.86 2.32
N ARG A 431 -12.80 -7.80 1.71
CA ARG A 431 -12.40 -6.41 2.02
C ARG A 431 -12.89 -5.99 3.41
N ILE A 432 -14.11 -6.38 3.78
CA ILE A 432 -14.66 -6.15 5.13
C ILE A 432 -13.85 -6.93 6.16
N GLU A 433 -13.53 -8.20 5.88
CA GLU A 433 -12.67 -9.00 6.76
C GLU A 433 -11.29 -8.35 6.93
N ALA A 434 -10.68 -7.89 5.84
CA ALA A 434 -9.40 -7.18 5.90
C ALA A 434 -9.48 -5.90 6.74
N CYS A 435 -10.58 -5.14 6.64
CA CYS A 435 -10.84 -3.96 7.45
C CYS A 435 -10.95 -4.31 8.95
N ARG A 436 -11.68 -5.38 9.27
CA ARG A 436 -11.80 -5.91 10.63
C ARG A 436 -10.43 -6.31 11.19
N VAL A 437 -9.68 -7.14 10.47
CA VAL A 437 -8.36 -7.60 10.90
C VAL A 437 -7.39 -6.44 11.11
N ALA A 438 -7.40 -5.43 10.23
CA ALA A 438 -6.58 -4.24 10.38
C ALA A 438 -6.96 -3.43 11.64
N THR A 439 -8.25 -3.22 11.86
CA THR A 439 -8.78 -2.50 13.04
C THR A 439 -8.40 -3.21 14.34
N MET A 440 -8.65 -4.52 14.41
CA MET A 440 -8.28 -5.34 15.57
C MET A 440 -6.76 -5.34 15.80
N GLY A 441 -5.99 -5.34 14.72
CA GLY A 441 -4.54 -5.21 14.77
C GLY A 441 -4.07 -3.91 15.44
N ARG A 442 -4.67 -2.77 15.09
CA ARG A 442 -4.39 -1.46 15.70
C ARG A 442 -4.80 -1.45 17.17
N LEU A 443 -6.00 -1.92 17.51
CA LEU A 443 -6.47 -1.99 18.89
C LEU A 443 -5.58 -2.86 19.78
N SER A 444 -5.04 -3.96 19.22
CA SER A 444 -4.11 -4.83 19.93
C SER A 444 -2.75 -4.16 20.17
N GLU A 445 -2.24 -3.43 19.19
CA GLU A 445 -0.97 -2.69 19.31
C GLU A 445 -1.07 -1.56 20.34
N LEU A 446 -2.25 -0.93 20.45
CA LEU A 446 -2.55 0.07 21.48
C LEU A 446 -2.75 -0.52 22.89
N GLY A 447 -2.65 -1.85 23.04
CA GLY A 447 -2.86 -2.53 24.31
C GLY A 447 -4.29 -2.42 24.84
N LEU A 448 -5.28 -2.17 23.97
CA LEU A 448 -6.70 -2.09 24.36
C LEU A 448 -7.35 -3.48 24.40
N ILE A 449 -6.88 -4.36 23.52
CA ILE A 449 -7.29 -5.76 23.46
C ILE A 449 -6.06 -6.67 23.40
N LYS A 450 -6.19 -7.91 23.87
CA LYS A 450 -5.25 -8.98 23.55
C LYS A 450 -5.83 -9.78 22.40
N TRP A 451 -4.98 -10.08 21.41
CA TRP A 451 -5.34 -10.92 20.28
C TRP A 451 -4.51 -12.21 20.31
N LYS A 452 -5.19 -13.36 20.29
CA LYS A 452 -4.57 -14.67 20.11
C LYS A 452 -5.09 -15.34 18.84
N ILE A 453 -4.23 -16.12 18.18
CA ILE A 453 -4.63 -16.99 17.07
C ILE A 453 -4.63 -18.42 17.60
N GLY A 454 -5.80 -19.04 17.59
CA GLY A 454 -6.01 -20.43 17.97
C GLY A 454 -5.50 -21.43 16.91
N PRO A 455 -5.51 -22.74 17.24
CA PRO A 455 -4.91 -23.80 16.42
C PRO A 455 -5.51 -23.94 15.01
N ASN A 456 -6.75 -23.48 14.80
CA ASN A 456 -7.44 -23.51 13.50
C ASN A 456 -7.45 -22.14 12.80
N THR A 457 -6.48 -21.26 13.08
CA THR A 457 -6.45 -19.86 12.62
C THR A 457 -7.61 -18.98 13.14
N SER A 458 -8.41 -19.50 14.07
CA SER A 458 -9.47 -18.73 14.74
C SER A 458 -8.87 -17.62 15.60
N SER A 459 -9.41 -16.41 15.51
CA SER A 459 -8.94 -15.27 16.32
C SER A 459 -9.71 -15.19 17.62
N GLU A 460 -9.03 -14.92 18.73
CA GLU A 460 -9.63 -14.69 20.05
C GLU A 460 -9.22 -13.30 20.54
N TYR A 461 -10.20 -12.51 21.01
CA TYR A 461 -9.95 -11.17 21.52
C TYR A 461 -10.47 -11.01 22.95
N THR A 462 -9.67 -10.37 23.81
CA THR A 462 -10.04 -10.08 25.20
C THR A 462 -9.65 -8.65 25.58
N ILE A 463 -10.45 -7.97 26.41
CA ILE A 463 -10.08 -6.63 26.91
C ILE A 463 -8.87 -6.71 27.82
N VAL A 464 -7.93 -5.79 27.62
CA VAL A 464 -6.84 -5.57 28.59
C VAL A 464 -7.44 -4.81 29.78
N LYS A 465 -7.68 -5.52 30.89
CA LYS A 465 -8.07 -4.87 32.15
C LYS A 465 -6.94 -3.94 32.59
N LYS A 466 -7.24 -2.64 32.73
CA LYS A 466 -6.33 -1.69 33.38
C LYS A 466 -6.07 -2.18 34.81
N GLY A 467 -4.82 -2.51 35.12
CA GLY A 467 -4.34 -2.78 36.47
C GLY A 467 -4.19 -1.49 37.27
#